data_AF-A0A443QCH6-F1
#
_entry.id   AF-A0A443QCH6-F1
#
_cell.length_a   1.000
_cell.length_b   1.000
_cell.length_c   1.000
_cell.angle_alpha   90.00
_cell.angle_beta   90.00
_cell.angle_gamma   90.00
#
_symmetry.space_group_name_H-M   'P 1'
#
loop_
_entity.id
_entity.type
_entity.pdbx_description
1 polymer ?
#
loop_
_entity_poly.entity_id
_entity_poly.type
_entity_poly.pdbx_seq_one_letter_code
_entity_poly.pdbx_strand_id
1 'polypeptide(L)'
;LTSSSFQEDCLQSHNYYRQLENKPPLQIRQDLVDFAQYRANSLSYYCSFNHDGNDGSGYGENLSGYKNCRDAVKQWYDEKINYTMPIFTMDTGHYTQ
;
A
#
# COMPACT_ATOMS: atom_id res chain seq x y z
N LEU A 1 -11.02 -2.12 11.30
CA LEU A 1 -10.79 -0.66 11.14
C LEU A 1 -11.17 -0.27 9.70
N THR A 2 -12.38 -0.60 9.26
CA THR A 2 -12.84 -0.34 7.88
C THR A 2 -13.85 0.81 7.88
N SER A 3 -13.49 1.96 8.46
CA SER A 3 -14.33 3.15 8.29
C SER A 3 -14.18 3.65 6.86
N SER A 4 -15.27 4.09 6.25
CA SER A 4 -15.25 4.73 4.92
C SER A 4 -14.21 5.84 4.83
N SER A 5 -13.99 6.57 5.93
CA SER A 5 -12.97 7.62 6.04
C SER A 5 -11.54 7.11 5.83
N PHE A 6 -11.17 5.93 6.35
CA PHE A 6 -9.82 5.40 6.20
C PHE A 6 -9.54 5.00 4.75
N GLN A 7 -10.50 4.35 4.09
CA GLN A 7 -10.36 3.95 2.69
C GLN A 7 -10.30 5.15 1.76
N GLU A 8 -11.10 6.18 2.03
CA GLU A 8 -11.07 7.42 1.27
C GLU A 8 -9.73 8.16 1.47
N ASP A 9 -9.24 8.27 2.70
CA ASP A 9 -7.91 8.84 2.98
C ASP A 9 -6.80 8.08 2.25
N CYS A 10 -6.87 6.74 2.22
CA CYS A 10 -5.95 5.93 1.44
C CYS A 10 -6.01 6.27 -0.05
N LEU A 11 -7.20 6.24 -0.65
CA LEU A 11 -7.39 6.47 -2.08
C LEU A 11 -6.92 7.86 -2.48
N GLN A 12 -7.29 8.88 -1.71
CA GLN A 12 -6.89 10.27 -1.95
C GLN A 12 -5.36 10.43 -1.86
N SER A 13 -4.72 9.81 -0.86
CA SER A 13 -3.27 9.90 -0.68
C SER A 13 -2.51 9.23 -1.84
N HIS A 14 -2.94 8.05 -2.29
CA HIS A 14 -2.34 7.41 -3.47
C HIS A 14 -2.54 8.26 -4.72
N ASN A 15 -3.76 8.75 -4.96
CA ASN A 15 -4.08 9.51 -6.16
C ASN A 15 -3.40 10.88 -6.20
N TYR A 16 -3.13 11.49 -5.04
CA TYR A 16 -2.30 12.69 -4.95
C TYR A 16 -0.90 12.45 -5.53
N TYR A 17 -0.19 11.41 -5.07
CA TYR A 17 1.16 11.13 -5.57
C TYR A 17 1.17 10.63 -7.02
N ARG A 18 0.19 9.83 -7.42
CA ARG A 18 0.04 9.40 -8.82
C ARG A 18 -0.18 10.58 -9.77
N GLN A 19 -0.93 11.59 -9.34
CA GLN A 19 -1.13 12.81 -10.11
C GLN A 19 0.19 13.57 -10.31
N LEU A 20 1.02 13.70 -9.26
CA LEU A 20 2.34 14.34 -9.37
C LEU A 20 3.26 13.65 -10.40
N GLU A 21 2.98 12.39 -10.70
CA GLU A 21 3.73 11.58 -11.67
C GLU A 21 3.00 11.34 -13.00
N ASN A 22 1.89 12.05 -13.23
CA ASN A 22 1.08 11.91 -14.44
C ASN A 22 0.58 10.46 -14.67
N LYS A 23 0.25 9.74 -13.60
CA LYS A 23 -0.33 8.39 -13.66
C LYS A 23 -1.86 8.46 -13.53
N PRO A 24 -2.61 7.54 -14.17
CA PRO A 24 -4.06 7.45 -13.99
C PRO A 24 -4.44 7.21 -12.52
N PRO A 25 -5.54 7.78 -12.01
CA PRO A 25 -5.99 7.54 -10.65
C PRO A 25 -6.45 6.10 -10.45
N LEU A 26 -6.24 5.59 -9.25
CA LEU A 26 -6.79 4.32 -8.76
C LEU A 26 -8.26 4.49 -8.36
N GLN A 27 -8.94 3.36 -8.23
CA GLN A 27 -10.29 3.24 -7.69
C GLN A 27 -10.32 2.12 -6.66
N ILE A 28 -11.19 2.26 -5.65
CA ILE A 28 -11.40 1.21 -4.66
C ILE A 28 -12.12 0.03 -5.32
N ARG A 29 -11.66 -1.19 -5.03
CA ARG A 29 -12.40 -2.42 -5.28
C ARG A 29 -12.64 -3.12 -3.96
N GLN A 30 -13.90 -3.45 -3.68
CA GLN A 30 -14.31 -3.95 -2.36
C GLN A 30 -13.66 -5.31 -2.03
N ASP A 31 -13.52 -6.19 -3.02
CA ASP A 31 -12.84 -7.48 -2.87
C ASP A 31 -11.36 -7.33 -2.43
N LEU A 32 -10.66 -6.32 -2.96
CA LEU A 32 -9.28 -6.03 -2.57
C LEU A 32 -9.19 -5.44 -1.17
N VAL A 33 -10.17 -4.60 -0.78
CA VAL A 33 -10.27 -4.07 0.60
C VAL A 33 -10.51 -5.19 1.60
N ASP A 34 -11.40 -6.12 1.28
CA ASP A 34 -11.72 -7.25 2.14
C ASP A 34 -10.50 -8.18 2.29
N PHE A 35 -9.77 -8.43 1.19
CA PHE A 35 -8.51 -9.18 1.22
C PHE A 35 -7.45 -8.47 2.07
N ALA A 36 -7.23 -7.17 1.88
CA ALA A 36 -6.26 -6.40 2.65
C ALA A 36 -6.61 -6.37 4.15
N GLN A 37 -7.89 -6.25 4.51
CA GLN A 37 -8.33 -6.30 5.90
C GLN A 37 -8.13 -7.69 6.52
N TYR A 38 -8.39 -8.77 5.76
CA TYR A 38 -8.06 -10.13 6.19
C TYR A 38 -6.55 -10.30 6.45
N ARG A 39 -5.71 -9.83 5.52
CA ARG A 39 -4.24 -9.85 5.65
C ARG A 39 -3.77 -9.10 6.88
N ALA A 40 -4.23 -7.86 7.08
CA ALA A 40 -3.87 -7.05 8.25
C ALA A 40 -4.27 -7.73 9.57
N ASN A 41 -5.45 -8.35 9.63
CA ASN A 41 -5.89 -9.11 10.81
C ASN A 41 -5.00 -10.32 11.08
N SER A 42 -4.65 -11.07 10.03
CA SER A 42 -3.75 -12.24 10.14
C SER A 42 -2.37 -11.83 10.66
N LEU A 43 -1.77 -10.80 10.06
CA LEU A 43 -0.45 -10.29 10.46
C LEU A 43 -0.44 -9.82 11.92
N SER A 44 -1.49 -9.09 12.34
CA SER A 44 -1.63 -8.65 13.72
C SER A 44 -1.83 -9.81 14.70
N TYR A 45 -2.60 -10.83 14.34
CA TYR A 45 -2.86 -11.98 15.21
C TYR A 45 -1.59 -12.80 15.47
N TYR A 46 -0.79 -13.03 14.43
CA TYR A 46 0.46 -13.79 14.52
C TYR A 46 1.68 -12.93 14.87
N CYS A 47 1.50 -11.63 15.14
CA CYS A 47 2.60 -10.68 15.39
C CYS A 47 3.72 -10.78 14.32
N SER A 48 3.31 -10.81 13.05
CA SER A 48 4.21 -11.02 11.91
C SER A 48 4.16 -9.81 10.98
N PHE A 49 5.26 -9.54 10.28
CA PHE A 49 5.38 -8.45 9.31
C PHE A 49 6.10 -8.96 8.05
N ASN A 50 5.40 -9.77 7.26
CA ASN A 50 5.91 -10.43 6.06
C ASN A 50 4.82 -10.59 4.98
N HIS A 51 5.25 -10.92 3.77
CA HIS A 51 4.39 -11.08 2.60
C HIS A 51 3.92 -12.51 2.34
N ASP A 52 4.35 -13.49 3.15
CA ASP A 52 4.18 -14.94 2.86
C ASP A 52 2.71 -15.37 2.67
N GLY A 53 1.75 -14.66 3.28
CA GLY A 53 0.32 -14.94 3.11
C GLY A 53 -0.36 -14.24 1.93
N ASN A 54 0.41 -13.57 1.07
CA ASN A 54 -0.08 -12.96 -0.17
C ASN A 54 0.21 -13.83 -1.42
N ASP A 55 0.98 -14.90 -1.28
CA ASP A 55 1.32 -15.78 -2.40
C ASP A 55 0.07 -16.38 -3.05
N GLY A 56 0.00 -16.27 -4.39
CA GLY A 56 -1.13 -16.76 -5.17
C GLY A 56 -2.39 -15.89 -5.16
N SER A 57 -2.38 -14.74 -4.48
CA SER A 57 -3.53 -13.82 -4.46
C SER A 57 -3.79 -13.13 -5.81
N GLY A 58 -2.72 -12.95 -6.61
CA GLY A 58 -2.75 -12.14 -7.82
C GLY A 58 -2.71 -10.63 -7.57
N TYR A 59 -2.50 -10.19 -6.33
CA TYR A 59 -2.41 -8.78 -5.94
C TYR A 59 -0.99 -8.38 -5.51
N GLY A 60 -0.60 -7.14 -5.80
CA GLY A 60 0.52 -6.48 -5.14
C GLY A 60 0.21 -6.18 -3.67
N GLU A 61 1.24 -6.04 -2.83
CA GLU A 61 1.09 -5.78 -1.39
C GLU A 61 2.16 -4.80 -0.90
N ASN A 62 1.72 -3.71 -0.27
CA ASN A 62 2.56 -2.85 0.57
C ASN A 62 2.10 -3.00 2.03
N LEU A 63 3.04 -3.11 2.98
CA LEU A 63 2.74 -3.25 4.40
C LEU A 63 3.23 -2.02 5.17
N SER A 64 2.50 -1.65 6.23
CA SER A 64 2.88 -0.56 7.11
C SER A 64 2.40 -0.80 8.54
N GLY A 65 3.16 -0.29 9.51
CA GLY A 65 2.77 -0.24 10.91
C GLY A 65 2.09 1.08 11.32
N TYR A 66 1.95 2.05 10.41
CA TYR A 66 1.28 3.31 10.70
C TYR A 66 -0.22 3.11 10.94
N LYS A 67 -0.79 3.90 11.86
CA LYS A 67 -2.22 3.85 12.20
C LYS A 67 -3.12 4.53 11.18
N ASN A 68 -2.60 5.52 10.44
CA ASN A 68 -3.35 6.24 9.43
C ASN A 68 -2.73 6.00 8.06
N CYS A 69 -3.58 6.04 7.03
CA CYS A 69 -3.16 5.68 5.68
C CYS A 69 -2.30 6.75 5.01
N ARG A 70 -2.52 8.03 5.35
CA ARG A 70 -1.75 9.15 4.80
C ARG A 70 -0.25 8.99 5.09
N ASP A 71 0.10 8.70 6.33
CA ASP A 71 1.49 8.54 6.74
C ASP A 71 2.12 7.28 6.12
N ALA A 72 1.36 6.18 6.02
CA ALA A 72 1.81 4.97 5.33
C ALA A 72 2.13 5.24 3.85
N VAL A 73 1.19 5.86 3.13
CA VAL A 73 1.37 6.17 1.70
C VAL A 73 2.49 7.17 1.47
N LYS A 74 2.62 8.18 2.35
CA LYS A 74 3.75 9.11 2.29
C LYS A 74 5.07 8.36 2.47
N GLN A 75 5.19 7.49 3.48
CA GLN A 75 6.40 6.71 3.70
C GLN A 75 6.75 5.87 2.46
N TRP A 76 5.77 5.18 1.88
CA TRP A 76 5.99 4.39 0.67
C TRP A 76 6.45 5.26 -0.50
N TYR A 77 5.84 6.44 -0.70
CA TYR A 77 6.25 7.35 -1.77
C TYR A 77 7.63 8.00 -1.54
N ASP A 78 8.02 8.26 -0.29
CA ASP A 78 9.31 8.87 0.04
C ASP A 78 10.50 8.00 -0.44
N GLU A 79 10.32 6.70 -0.67
CA GLU A 79 11.30 5.80 -1.30
C GLU A 79 11.69 6.23 -2.73
N LYS A 80 10.89 7.08 -3.39
CA LYS A 80 11.21 7.67 -4.70
C LYS A 80 12.61 8.25 -4.77
N ILE A 81 13.12 8.83 -3.67
CA ILE A 81 14.47 9.40 -3.64
C ILE A 81 15.56 8.36 -3.94
N ASN A 82 15.30 7.09 -3.67
CA ASN A 82 16.20 5.97 -3.92
C ASN A 82 16.00 5.33 -5.31
N TYR A 83 14.91 5.68 -6.02
CA TYR A 83 14.59 5.11 -7.33
C TYR A 83 15.34 5.83 -8.46
N THR A 84 16.60 5.44 -8.64
CA THR A 84 17.51 6.05 -9.61
C THR A 84 17.54 5.35 -10.97
N MET A 85 17.08 4.10 -11.04
CA MET A 85 17.03 3.28 -12.24
C MET A 85 15.77 2.40 -12.24
N PRO A 86 15.24 2.02 -13.41
CA PRO A 86 14.03 1.20 -13.51
C PRO A 86 14.29 -0.28 -13.26
N ILE A 87 14.85 -0.58 -12.09
CA ILE A 87 15.12 -1.93 -11.60
C ILE A 87 14.48 -2.10 -10.23
N PHE A 88 14.13 -3.33 -9.89
CA PHE A 88 13.65 -3.63 -8.54
C PHE A 88 14.79 -3.48 -7.53
N THR A 89 14.52 -2.79 -6.43
CA THR A 89 15.35 -2.79 -5.23
C THR A 89 14.45 -2.88 -4.00
N MET A 90 14.98 -3.43 -2.90
CA MET A 90 14.24 -3.52 -1.64
C MET A 90 13.87 -2.13 -1.08
N ASP A 91 14.65 -1.10 -1.40
CA ASP A 91 14.45 0.28 -0.91
C ASP A 91 13.47 1.10 -1.76
N THR A 92 12.89 0.52 -2.82
CA THR A 92 11.98 1.21 -3.74
C THR A 92 10.72 0.40 -4.08
N GLY A 93 10.56 -0.76 -3.45
CA GLY A 93 9.47 -1.68 -3.73
C GLY A 93 8.11 -1.06 -3.40
N HIS A 94 8.00 -0.29 -2.32
CA HIS A 94 6.72 0.31 -1.97
C HIS A 94 6.37 1.47 -2.89
N TYR A 95 7.34 2.31 -3.25
CA TYR A 95 7.12 3.42 -4.19
C TYR A 95 6.70 2.94 -5.58
N THR A 96 7.31 1.86 -6.08
CA THR A 96 7.07 1.39 -7.45
C THR A 96 5.74 0.65 -7.63
N GLN A 97 5.09 0.23 -6.54
CA GLN A 97 3.78 -0.42 -6.55
C GLN A 97 2.62 0.58 -6.61
#